data_AF-A0A1W6C0E8-F1
#
_entry.id   AF-A0A1W6C0E8-F1
#
_cell.length_a   1.000
_cell.length_b   1.000
_cell.length_c   1.000
_cell.angle_alpha   90.00
_cell.angle_beta   90.00
_cell.angle_gamma   90.00
#
_symmetry.space_group_name_H-M   'P 1'
#
loop_
_entity.id
_entity.type
_entity.pdbx_description
1 polymer ?
#
loop_
_entity_poly.entity_id
_entity_poly.type
_entity_poly.pdbx_seq_one_letter_code
_entity_poly.pdbx_strand_id
1 'polypeptide(L)' 'MTAALQGSLMVDVAGTWLTAEDRHLLRQPEVGGLIIFARNIEHPRQVRELSAAIRAVRPDLLLAVDQEGGR' A
#
# COMPACT_ATOMS: atom_id res chain seq x y z
N MET A 1 -5.17 24.65 10.79
CA MET A 1 -4.69 23.37 10.26
C MET A 1 -5.76 22.83 9.34
N THR A 2 -5.61 23.01 8.03
CA THR A 2 -6.50 22.35 7.08
C THR A 2 -6.21 20.86 7.18
N ALA A 3 -7.19 20.07 7.64
CA ALA A 3 -7.11 18.63 7.53
C ALA A 3 -6.90 18.32 6.03
N ALA A 4 -5.71 17.84 5.68
CA ALA A 4 -5.51 17.26 4.36
C ALA A 4 -6.55 16.15 4.26
N LEU A 5 -7.47 16.26 3.31
CA LEU A 5 -8.42 15.18 3.04
C LEU A 5 -7.57 13.94 2.79
N GLN A 6 -7.63 12.97 3.70
CA GLN A 6 -7.09 11.66 3.43
C GLN A 6 -7.85 11.16 2.20
N GLY A 7 -7.12 10.83 1.13
CA GLY A 7 -7.70 10.22 -0.05
C GLY A 7 -8.66 9.10 0.36
N SER A 8 -9.81 8.98 -0.30
CA SER A 8 -10.83 8.00 0.07
C SER A 8 -10.65 6.66 -0.64
N LEU A 9 -9.78 6.58 -1.64
CA LEU A 9 -9.58 5.39 -2.46
C LEU A 9 -8.58 4.43 -1.81
N MET A 10 -8.99 3.17 -1.67
CA MET A 10 -8.14 2.04 -1.33
C MET A 10 -7.81 1.25 -2.60
N VAL A 11 -6.52 1.04 -2.86
CA VAL A 11 -6.01 0.33 -4.04
C VAL A 11 -5.19 -0.89 -3.62
N ASP A 12 -4.84 -1.75 -4.57
CA ASP A 12 -3.89 -2.85 -4.39
C ASP A 12 -2.72 -2.73 -5.38
N VAL A 13 -1.82 -3.72 -5.36
CA VAL A 13 -0.74 -3.86 -6.35
C VAL A 13 -0.73 -5.28 -6.91
N ALA A 14 -0.21 -5.45 -8.12
CA ALA A 14 -0.30 -6.72 -8.83
C ALA A 14 0.62 -7.81 -8.27
N GLY A 15 1.78 -7.45 -7.72
CA GLY A 15 2.83 -8.40 -7.33
C GLY A 15 3.44 -8.12 -5.95
N THR A 16 4.62 -8.69 -5.71
CA THR A 16 5.32 -8.65 -4.43
C THR A 16 6.23 -7.43 -4.27
N TRP A 17 6.28 -6.56 -5.28
CA TRP A 17 7.03 -5.30 -5.26
C TRP A 17 6.36 -4.20 -6.08
N LEU A 18 6.70 -2.94 -5.76
CA LEU A 18 6.20 -1.76 -6.47
C LEU A 18 6.87 -1.58 -7.83
N THR A 19 6.04 -1.48 -8.86
CA THR A 19 6.41 -0.99 -10.19
C THR A 19 6.54 0.54 -10.21
N ALA A 20 6.97 1.09 -11.34
CA ALA A 20 6.96 2.54 -11.55
C ALA A 20 5.53 3.12 -11.59
N GLU A 21 4.58 2.35 -12.11
CA GLU A 21 3.17 2.72 -12.20
C GLU A 21 2.52 2.75 -10.82
N ASP A 22 2.78 1.74 -9.97
CA ASP A 22 2.29 1.74 -8.58
C ASP A 22 2.78 2.99 -7.84
N ARG A 23 4.05 3.35 -8.01
CA ARG A 23 4.62 4.56 -7.38
C ARG A 23 3.98 5.84 -7.89
N HIS A 24 3.54 5.88 -9.15
CA HIS A 24 2.82 7.01 -9.70
C HIS A 24 1.40 7.08 -9.12
N LEU A 25 0.70 5.94 -9.06
CA LEU A 25 -0.64 5.83 -8.48
C LEU A 25 -0.66 6.23 -7.00
N LEU A 26 0.31 5.75 -6.21
CA LEU A 26 0.40 6.08 -4.79
C LEU A 26 0.54 7.58 -4.53
N ARG A 27 1.13 8.36 -5.45
CA ARG A 27 1.25 9.82 -5.27
C ARG A 27 -0.05 10.59 -5.52
N GLN A 28 -1.08 9.95 -6.06
CA GLN A 28 -2.35 10.62 -6.31
C GLN A 28 -3.03 10.99 -4.98
N PRO A 29 -3.54 12.23 -4.83
CA PRO A 29 -4.13 12.69 -3.58
C PRO A 29 -5.40 11.93 -3.19
N GLU A 30 -6.10 11.32 -4.14
CA GLU A 30 -7.30 10.52 -3.93
C GLU A 30 -7.00 9.16 -3.28
N VAL A 31 -5.76 8.67 -3.39
CA VAL A 31 -5.34 7.40 -2.78
C VAL A 31 -4.98 7.65 -1.31
N GLY A 32 -5.76 7.02 -0.42
CA GLY A 32 -5.53 7.07 1.03
C GLY A 32 -5.21 5.73 1.67
N GLY A 33 -5.35 4.62 0.94
CA GLY A 33 -4.95 3.32 1.44
C GLY A 33 -4.43 2.38 0.37
N LEU A 34 -3.62 1.42 0.81
CA LEU A 34 -3.23 0.26 0.03
C LEU A 34 -3.53 -1.01 0.83
N ILE A 35 -4.22 -1.96 0.21
CA ILE A 35 -4.50 -3.28 0.77
C ILE A 35 -3.63 -4.33 0.06
N ILE A 36 -2.98 -5.20 0.84
CA ILE A 36 -2.25 -6.36 0.33
C ILE A 36 -3.02 -7.65 0.56
N PHE A 37 -2.87 -8.60 -0.36
CA PHE A 37 -3.45 -9.94 -0.32
C PHE A 37 -2.35 -11.00 -0.32
N ALA A 38 -2.73 -12.27 -0.24
CA ALA A 38 -1.80 -13.41 -0.31
C ALA A 38 -0.82 -13.33 -1.51
N ARG A 39 -1.28 -12.88 -2.69
CA ARG A 39 -0.42 -12.73 -3.89
C ARG A 39 0.72 -11.72 -3.75
N ASN A 40 0.66 -10.84 -2.75
CA ASN A 40 1.65 -9.79 -2.51
C ASN A 40 2.65 -10.17 -1.40
N ILE A 41 2.49 -11.35 -0.79
CA ILE A 41 3.21 -11.80 0.40
C ILE A 41 4.05 -13.03 0.06
N GLU A 42 5.36 -12.91 0.18
CA GLU A 42 6.28 -14.05 0.07
C GLU A 42 6.76 -14.51 1.46
N HIS A 43 7.22 -13.57 2.28
CA HIS A 43 7.67 -13.82 3.65
C HIS A 43 7.70 -12.50 4.47
N PRO A 44 7.70 -12.55 5.82
CA PRO A 44 7.56 -11.35 6.66
C PRO A 44 8.59 -10.24 6.38
N ARG A 45 9.83 -10.60 6.03
CA ARG A 45 10.86 -9.61 5.67
C ARG A 45 10.51 -8.85 4.39
N GLN A 46 10.00 -9.52 3.35
CA GLN A 46 9.61 -8.89 2.09
C GLN A 46 8.43 -7.94 2.32
N VAL A 47 7.44 -8.34 3.13
CA VAL A 47 6.32 -7.46 3.50
C VAL A 47 6.78 -6.21 4.24
N ARG A 48 7.76 -6.34 5.15
CA ARG A 48 8.35 -5.19 5.85
C ARG A 48 9.04 -4.23 4.87
N GLU A 49 9.82 -4.76 3.93
CA GLU A 49 10.52 -3.98 2.92
C GLU A 49 9.54 -3.30 1.95
N LEU A 50 8.49 -4.01 1.52
CA LEU A 50 7.41 -3.46 0.69
C LEU A 50 6.67 -2.33 1.41
N SER A 51 6.30 -2.55 2.67
CA SER A 51 5.63 -1.53 3.51
C SER A 51 6.49 -0.28 3.68
N ALA A 52 7.80 -0.44 3.89
CA ALA A 52 8.74 0.68 3.97
C ALA A 52 8.86 1.42 2.63
N ALA A 53 8.90 0.70 1.51
CA ALA A 53 8.94 1.30 0.18
C ALA A 53 7.67 2.08 -0.16
N ILE A 54 6.48 1.59 0.24
CA ILE A 54 5.22 2.31 0.11
C ILE A 54 5.24 3.60 0.95
N ARG A 55 5.65 3.50 2.23
CA ARG A 55 5.72 4.67 3.13
C ARG A 55 6.76 5.71 2.69
N ALA A 56 7.83 5.29 2.01
CA ALA A 56 8.79 6.22 1.42
C ALA A 56 8.18 7.05 0.27
N VAL A 57 7.16 6.54 -0.42
CA VAL A 57 6.41 7.27 -1.45
C VAL A 57 5.31 8.13 -0.81
N ARG A 58 4.57 7.56 0.16
CA ARG A 58 3.49 8.22 0.89
C ARG A 58 3.46 7.79 2.35
N PRO A 59 4.01 8.60 3.27
CA PRO A 59 4.08 8.25 4.69
C PRO A 59 2.71 8.09 5.36
N ASP A 60 1.70 8.80 4.84
CA ASP A 60 0.35 8.96 5.39
C ASP A 60 -0.65 7.86 4.99
N LEU A 61 -0.29 6.95 4.06
CA LEU A 61 -1.18 5.88 3.62
C LEU A 61 -1.53 4.89 4.74
N LEU A 62 -2.80 4.52 4.78
CA LEU A 62 -3.27 3.36 5.52
C LEU A 62 -2.83 2.08 4.78
N LEU A 63 -2.12 1.20 5.47
CA LEU A 63 -1.73 -0.11 4.95
C LEU A 63 -2.60 -1.17 5.62
N ALA A 64 -3.34 -1.91 4.82
CA ALA A 64 -4.22 -2.99 5.26
C ALA A 64 -3.78 -4.32 4.65
N VAL A 65 -4.20 -5.42 5.28
CA VAL A 65 -4.04 -6.77 4.75
C VAL A 65 -5.36 -7.51 4.89
N ASP A 66 -5.76 -8.23 3.85
CA ASP A 66 -6.80 -9.25 3.97
C ASP A 66 -6.13 -10.59 4.29
N GLN A 67 -6.41 -11.13 5.49
CA GLN A 67 -5.84 -12.39 5.95
C GLN A 67 -6.71 -13.60 5.65
N GLU A 68 -7.94 -13.43 5.14
CA GLU A 68 -8.83 -14.52 4.70
C GLU A 68 -8.87 -15.77 5.61
N GLY A 69 -8.79 -15.60 6.94
CA GLY A 69 -8.81 -16.71 7.91
C GLY A 69 -7.45 -17.36 8.23
N GLY A 70 -6.33 -16.67 7.97
CA GLY A 70 -4.98 -17.08 8.37
C GLY A 70 -4.27 -18.00 7.39
N ARG A 71 -4.65 -17.97 6.11
CA ARG A 71 -4.01 -18.71 5.02
C ARG A 71 -2.96 -17.88 4.30
#